data_AF-A0AB39Q6Q5-F1
#
_entry.id   AF-A0AB39Q6Q5-F1
#
_cell.length_a   1.000
_cell.length_b   1.000
_cell.length_c   1.000
_cell.angle_alpha   90.00
_cell.angle_beta   90.00
_cell.angle_gamma   90.00
#
_symmetry.space_group_name_H-M   'P 1'
#
loop_
_entity.id
_entity.type
_entity.pdbx_description
1 polymer ?
#
loop_
_entity_poly.entity_id
_entity_poly.type
_entity_poly.pdbx_seq_one_letter_code
_entity_poly.pdbx_strand_id
1 'polypeptide(L)'
;MGDHFKTDIGQLEQFLTNLERCVDELNEARSALDHARADQIGTARLDEACDKFQEEWKYGSDKTKELIDEIKEGVKSNKKGYEEVEEALEKVLKQIADKSTSGGDGGGK
;
A
#
# COMPACT_ATOMS: atom_id res chain seq x y z
N MET A 1 22.74 -0.72 -5.14
CA MET A 1 21.83 0.31 -4.60
C MET A 1 20.38 0.03 -4.95
N GLY A 2 20.03 -0.28 -6.21
CA GLY A 2 18.65 -0.63 -6.59
C GLY A 2 18.04 -1.86 -5.90
N ASP A 3 18.84 -2.89 -5.58
CA ASP A 3 18.33 -4.11 -4.89
C ASP A 3 17.80 -3.84 -3.47
N HIS A 4 18.39 -2.91 -2.72
CA HIS A 4 17.88 -2.53 -1.40
C HIS A 4 16.53 -1.82 -1.52
N PHE A 5 16.38 -0.89 -2.46
CA PHE A 5 15.12 -0.19 -2.68
C PHE A 5 14.00 -1.10 -3.20
N LYS A 6 14.30 -2.05 -4.10
CA LYS A 6 13.33 -3.06 -4.53
C LYS A 6 12.85 -3.91 -3.35
N THR A 7 13.77 -4.26 -2.44
CA THR A 7 13.43 -5.01 -1.22
C THR A 7 12.53 -4.19 -0.30
N ASP A 8 12.83 -2.90 -0.09
CA ASP A 8 12.03 -2.01 0.77
C ASP A 8 10.60 -1.81 0.21
N ILE A 9 10.46 -1.66 -1.11
CA ILE A 9 9.16 -1.56 -1.77
C ILE A 9 8.36 -2.85 -1.62
N GLY A 10 8.98 -4.02 -1.83
CA GLY A 10 8.33 -5.31 -1.64
C GLY A 10 7.86 -5.52 -0.18
N GLN A 11 8.66 -5.07 0.79
CA GLN A 11 8.28 -5.10 2.21
C GLN A 11 7.10 -4.17 2.52
N LEU A 12 7.06 -2.97 1.93
CA LEU A 12 5.94 -2.05 2.06
C LEU A 12 4.65 -2.60 1.44
N GLU A 13 4.72 -3.24 0.26
CA GLU A 13 3.58 -3.91 -0.37
C GLU A 13 3.04 -5.07 0.51
N GLN A 14 3.94 -5.85 1.11
CA GLN A 14 3.57 -6.93 2.04
C GLN A 14 2.94 -6.37 3.32
N PHE A 15 3.48 -5.28 3.86
CA PHE A 15 2.94 -4.61 5.04
C PHE A 15 1.52 -4.07 4.78
N LEU A 16 1.30 -3.43 3.63
CA LEU A 16 -0.02 -2.97 3.20
C LEU A 16 -1.02 -4.12 3.09
N THR A 17 -0.62 -5.23 2.48
CA THR A 17 -1.46 -6.44 2.37
C THR A 17 -1.87 -6.97 3.75
N ASN A 18 -0.95 -6.95 4.71
CA ASN A 18 -1.25 -7.36 6.08
C ASN A 18 -2.23 -6.40 6.76
N LEU A 19 -2.08 -5.09 6.55
CA LEU A 19 -3.00 -4.09 7.09
C LEU A 19 -4.41 -4.21 6.50
N GLU A 20 -4.53 -4.42 5.19
CA GLU A 20 -5.81 -4.68 4.51
C GLU A 20 -6.51 -5.89 5.14
N ARG A 21 -5.77 -6.99 5.33
CA ARG A 21 -6.28 -8.19 5.99
C ARG A 21 -6.74 -7.92 7.43
N CYS A 22 -6.00 -7.12 8.20
CA CYS A 22 -6.43 -6.76 9.55
C CYS A 22 -7.75 -5.98 9.55
N VAL A 23 -7.97 -5.09 8.58
CA VAL A 23 -9.25 -4.38 8.43
C VAL A 23 -10.38 -5.35 8.09
N ASP A 24 -10.13 -6.31 7.21
CA ASP A 24 -11.12 -7.33 6.86
C ASP A 24 -11.47 -8.19 8.09
N GLU A 25 -10.48 -8.65 8.85
CA GLU A 25 -10.67 -9.40 10.10
C GLU A 25 -11.47 -8.58 11.14
N LEU A 26 -11.22 -7.26 11.25
CA LEU A 26 -12.00 -6.37 12.12
C LEU A 26 -13.46 -6.24 11.66
N ASN A 27 -13.72 -6.21 10.36
CA ASN A 27 -15.07 -6.15 9.81
C ASN A 27 -15.83 -7.48 9.96
N GLU A 28 -15.13 -8.60 9.83
CA GLU A 28 -15.69 -9.93 10.11
C GLU A 28 -16.06 -10.08 11.59
N ALA A 29 -15.16 -9.70 12.50
CA ALA A 29 -15.41 -9.74 13.94
C ALA A 29 -16.63 -8.89 14.32
N ARG A 30 -16.75 -7.69 13.75
CA ARG A 30 -17.92 -6.83 13.89
C ARG A 30 -19.20 -7.50 13.41
N SER A 31 -19.16 -8.12 12.23
CA SER A 31 -20.33 -8.80 11.64
C SER A 31 -20.78 -10.00 12.48
N ALA A 32 -19.83 -10.73 13.08
CA ALA A 32 -20.14 -11.80 14.03
C ALA A 32 -20.78 -11.27 15.32
N LEU A 33 -20.31 -10.12 15.82
CA LEU A 33 -20.90 -9.45 16.99
C LEU A 33 -22.32 -8.92 16.72
N ASP A 34 -22.60 -8.50 15.48
CA ASP A 34 -23.95 -8.09 15.07
C ASP A 34 -24.94 -9.26 15.14
N HIS A 35 -24.54 -10.43 14.65
CA HIS A 35 -25.35 -11.66 14.74
C HIS A 35 -25.58 -12.11 16.19
N ALA A 36 -24.62 -11.91 17.10
CA ALA A 36 -24.76 -12.26 18.51
C ALA A 36 -25.79 -11.40 19.25
N ARG A 37 -26.17 -10.23 18.72
CA ARG A 37 -27.12 -9.30 19.37
C ARG A 37 -28.57 -9.65 19.16
N ALA A 38 -28.91 -10.20 18.00
CA ALA A 38 -30.29 -10.49 17.62
C ALA A 38 -31.00 -11.43 18.62
N ASP A 39 -30.25 -12.15 19.45
CA ASP A 39 -30.77 -13.24 20.27
C ASP A 39 -30.77 -13.00 21.80
N GLN A 40 -30.08 -11.98 22.37
CA GLN A 40 -29.80 -12.02 23.84
C GLN A 40 -29.73 -10.73 24.68
N ILE A 41 -30.01 -9.52 24.19
CA ILE A 41 -29.80 -8.31 25.00
C ILE A 41 -31.14 -7.62 25.35
N GLY A 42 -31.79 -8.10 26.41
CA GLY A 42 -33.17 -7.72 26.77
C GLY A 42 -33.40 -6.34 27.40
N THR A 43 -32.56 -5.33 27.14
CA THR A 43 -32.79 -3.97 27.68
C THR A 43 -32.47 -2.88 26.65
N ALA A 44 -33.40 -1.95 26.45
CA ALA A 44 -33.29 -0.85 25.46
C ALA A 44 -31.99 -0.03 25.58
N ARG A 45 -31.48 0.17 26.80
CA ARG A 45 -30.20 0.88 27.03
C ARG A 45 -28.99 0.09 26.51
N LEU A 46 -29.02 -1.23 26.66
CA LEU A 46 -27.93 -2.07 26.19
C LEU A 46 -27.98 -2.23 24.68
N ASP A 47 -29.18 -2.25 24.08
CA ASP A 47 -29.39 -2.17 22.61
C ASP A 47 -28.85 -0.85 22.04
N GLU A 48 -29.17 0.30 22.64
CA GLU A 48 -28.69 1.61 22.18
C GLU A 48 -27.16 1.74 22.28
N ALA A 49 -26.58 1.33 23.42
CA ALA A 49 -25.12 1.31 23.59
C ALA A 49 -24.45 0.38 22.59
N CYS A 50 -25.13 -0.72 22.30
CA CYS A 50 -24.75 -1.64 21.28
C CYS A 50 -24.77 -0.97 19.90
N ASP A 51 -25.88 -0.42 19.43
CA ASP A 51 -25.99 0.18 18.10
C ASP A 51 -24.93 1.26 17.88
N LYS A 52 -24.75 2.11 18.89
CA LYS A 52 -23.68 3.12 18.87
C LYS A 52 -22.29 2.49 18.72
N PHE A 53 -21.99 1.42 19.45
CA PHE A 53 -20.72 0.70 19.29
C PHE A 53 -20.53 0.15 17.86
N GLN A 54 -21.60 -0.39 17.25
CA GLN A 54 -21.53 -0.85 15.86
C GLN A 54 -21.31 0.32 14.91
N GLU A 55 -21.95 1.46 15.10
CA GLU A 55 -21.72 2.63 14.23
C GLU A 55 -20.28 3.13 14.33
N GLU A 56 -19.78 3.33 15.54
CA GLU A 56 -18.41 3.81 15.80
C GLU A 56 -17.35 2.83 15.29
N TRP A 57 -17.56 1.52 15.48
CA TRP A 57 -16.68 0.50 14.91
C TRP A 57 -16.65 0.61 13.39
N LYS A 58 -17.81 0.80 12.74
CA LYS A 58 -17.90 0.88 11.27
C LYS A 58 -17.08 2.05 10.76
N TYR A 59 -17.30 3.19 11.38
CA TYR A 59 -16.63 4.41 11.04
C TYR A 59 -15.11 4.26 11.20
N GLY A 60 -14.66 3.66 12.31
CA GLY A 60 -13.24 3.40 12.56
C GLY A 60 -12.61 2.45 11.54
N SER A 61 -13.28 1.35 11.18
CA SER A 61 -12.75 0.41 10.20
C SER A 61 -12.73 1.00 8.79
N ASP A 62 -13.77 1.74 8.39
CA ASP A 62 -13.82 2.46 7.11
C ASP A 62 -12.70 3.51 7.02
N LYS A 63 -12.49 4.31 8.08
CA LYS A 63 -11.39 5.29 8.13
C LYS A 63 -10.01 4.65 8.08
N THR A 64 -9.84 3.50 8.73
CA THR A 64 -8.59 2.76 8.69
C THR A 64 -8.31 2.26 7.26
N LYS A 65 -9.35 1.79 6.57
CA LYS A 65 -9.25 1.36 5.17
C LYS A 65 -8.84 2.51 4.24
N GLU A 66 -9.50 3.66 4.36
CA GLU A 66 -9.17 4.86 3.57
C GLU A 66 -7.69 5.25 3.73
N LEU A 67 -7.17 5.25 4.97
CA LEU A 67 -5.77 5.54 5.24
C LEU A 67 -4.82 4.52 4.60
N ILE A 68 -5.17 3.23 4.65
CA ILE A 68 -4.36 2.17 4.02
C ILE A 68 -4.33 2.36 2.50
N ASP A 69 -5.47 2.68 1.89
CA ASP A 69 -5.58 2.96 0.45
C ASP A 69 -4.72 4.17 0.05
N GLU A 70 -4.74 5.26 0.85
CA GLU A 70 -3.89 6.42 0.62
C GLU A 70 -2.39 6.08 0.69
N ILE A 71 -1.97 5.30 1.70
CA ILE A 71 -0.57 4.86 1.83
C ILE A 71 -0.19 3.98 0.63
N LYS A 72 -1.08 3.09 0.19
CA LYS A 72 -0.86 2.20 -0.96
C LYS A 72 -0.64 2.99 -2.24
N GLU A 73 -1.45 3.99 -2.50
CA GLU A 73 -1.26 4.86 -3.67
C GLU A 73 0.03 5.68 -3.57
N GLY A 74 0.39 6.17 -2.37
CA GLY A 74 1.67 6.82 -2.12
C GLY A 74 2.87 5.93 -2.43
N VAL A 75 2.85 4.67 -1.97
CA VAL A 75 3.92 3.68 -2.23
C VAL A 75 4.03 3.37 -3.72
N LYS A 76 2.91 3.15 -4.42
CA LYS A 76 2.91 2.92 -5.87
C LYS A 76 3.46 4.11 -6.65
N SER A 77 3.04 5.33 -6.29
CA SER A 77 3.52 6.55 -6.92
C SER A 77 5.03 6.71 -6.72
N ASN A 78 5.52 6.42 -5.52
CA ASN A 78 6.95 6.50 -5.21
C ASN A 78 7.75 5.48 -6.03
N LYS A 79 7.28 4.22 -6.09
CA LYS A 79 7.87 3.16 -6.92
C LYS A 79 7.99 3.58 -8.39
N LYS A 80 6.90 4.10 -8.96
CA LYS A 80 6.87 4.55 -10.34
C LYS A 80 7.87 5.67 -10.61
N GLY A 81 7.96 6.66 -9.71
CA GLY A 81 8.95 7.74 -9.83
C GLY A 81 10.39 7.23 -9.83
N TYR A 82 10.68 6.18 -9.05
CA TYR A 82 12.00 5.54 -9.06
C TYR A 82 12.29 4.76 -10.35
N GLU A 83 11.32 3.98 -10.84
CA GLU A 83 11.46 3.25 -12.11
C GLU A 83 11.74 4.21 -13.26
N GLU A 84 11.05 5.36 -13.32
CA GLU A 84 11.28 6.40 -14.33
C GLU A 84 12.70 7.00 -14.25
N VAL A 85 13.23 7.19 -13.04
CA VAL A 85 14.60 7.70 -12.82
C VAL A 85 15.65 6.66 -13.23
N GLU A 86 15.45 5.39 -12.88
CA GLU A 86 16.34 4.29 -13.30
C GLU A 86 16.37 4.16 -14.83
N GLU A 87 15.21 4.16 -15.49
CA GLU A 87 15.11 4.10 -16.95
C GLU A 87 15.80 5.30 -17.63
N ALA A 88 15.61 6.51 -17.09
CA ALA A 88 16.26 7.70 -17.59
C ALA A 88 17.79 7.63 -17.45
N LEU A 89 18.29 7.17 -16.30
CA LEU A 89 19.71 6.96 -16.07
C LEU A 89 20.29 5.91 -17.00
N GLU A 90 19.63 4.76 -17.16
CA GLU A 90 20.09 3.69 -18.04
C GLU A 90 20.16 4.16 -19.50
N LYS A 91 19.16 4.92 -19.95
CA LYS A 91 19.13 5.50 -21.29
C LYS A 91 20.28 6.49 -21.52
N VAL A 92 20.55 7.37 -20.55
CA VAL A 92 21.68 8.31 -20.63
C VAL A 92 23.01 7.58 -20.65
N LEU A 93 23.19 6.55 -19.81
CA LEU A 93 24.41 5.75 -19.79
C LEU A 93 24.64 5.02 -21.13
N LYS A 94 23.60 4.42 -21.71
CA LYS A 94 23.67 3.77 -23.03
C LYS A 94 24.08 4.77 -24.11
N GLN A 95 23.47 5.96 -24.13
CA GLN A 95 23.83 7.01 -25.10
C GLN A 95 25.29 7.47 -24.96
N ILE A 96 25.80 7.58 -23.73
CA ILE A 96 27.21 7.92 -23.48
C ILE A 96 28.12 6.79 -23.95
N ALA A 97 27.78 5.53 -23.69
CA ALA A 97 28.54 4.36 -24.15
C ALA A 97 28.58 4.28 -25.69
N ASP A 98 27.45 4.50 -26.36
CA ASP A 98 27.35 4.48 -27.82
C ASP A 98 28.16 5.62 -28.47
N LYS A 99 28.16 6.82 -27.86
CA LYS A 99 28.98 7.96 -28.33
C LYS A 99 30.47 7.78 -28.05
N SER A 100 30.82 7.09 -26.97
CA SER A 100 32.23 6.84 -26.61
C SER A 100 32.86 5.77 -27.51
N THR A 101 32.07 4.78 -27.96
CA THR A 101 32.52 3.73 -28.87
C THR A 101 32.62 4.21 -30.33
N SER A 102 31.83 5.23 -30.73
CA SER A 102 31.93 5.80 -32.09
C SER A 102 33.07 6.81 -32.29
N GLY A 103 33.81 7.18 -31.23
CA GLY A 103 34.88 8.19 -31.28
C GLY A 103 36.31 7.64 -31.43
N GLY A 104 36.49 6.31 -31.50
CA GLY A 104 37.80 5.66 -31.44
C GLY A 104 38.46 5.30 -32.79
N ASP A 105 37.77 5.43 -33.92
CA ASP A 105 38.30 5.07 -35.24
C ASP A 105 38.63 6.34 -36.06
N GLY A 106 39.81 6.93 -35.81
CA GLY A 106 40.21 8.15 -36.50
C GLY A 106 41.55 8.72 -36.06
N GLY A 107 42.63 7.94 -36.14
CA GLY A 107 43.97 8.44 -35.80
C GLY A 107 45.13 7.52 -36.15
N GLY A 108 45.03 6.76 -37.25
CA GLY A 108 46.16 6.06 -37.83
C GLY A 108 46.77 6.87 -38.98
N LYS A 109 47.87 7.58 -38.72
CA LYS A 109 48.96 7.84 -39.68
C LYS A 109 50.16 8.47 -38.98
#